data_AF-A0A938IPW4-F1
#
_entry.id   AF-A0A938IPW4-F1
#
_cell.length_a   1.000
_cell.length_b   1.000
_cell.length_c   1.000
_cell.angle_alpha   90.00
_cell.angle_beta   90.00
_cell.angle_gamma   90.00
#
_symmetry.space_group_name_H-M   'P 1'
#
loop_
_entity.id
_entity.type
_entity.pdbx_description
1 polymer ?
#
loop_
_entity_poly.entity_id
_entity_poly.type
_entity_poly.pdbx_seq_one_letter_code
_entity_poly.pdbx_strand_id
1 'polypeptide(L)'
;MPCTVIRPGDMADNILSRDKHPEWNGERTKMVYSFPDDEKRWQKYAELRAESLRMYGDIRLATEFYGAAREFMDVGAVIAWPERYNHDELSAIQHAMNLKLQDEAAFFAEYQNEPLPVEVVDADELTADQIAAKINRLPYGRVPVGCDHVNMFIDVQASLLFYVVAAWGDDFSGVVIDYGTYPDQQRPYFTLRDARRTLATVFPSSGLEGAIYAGMDSLTKTQLSRDWQRDDGAALRIERCLIDANWGSSTDVVYQFCRQSEFSALMMPSHGRFVGASSQPFSEYKRRPGDRVGHNWRMPNVQGKRTIRHIVFDTNYWKSFVLARLATPMGDRGCLSLFGDKPEQHRLFAEHLTAEYRVKTEGRGRTVDEWKLRPERGDNHWFDGLVGCAAVPLIGQRVSKAP
;
A
#
# COMPACT_ATOMS: atom_id res chain seq x y z
N MET A 1 -10.00 39.05 2.23
CA MET A 1 -10.57 37.84 1.60
C MET A 1 -10.47 36.73 2.63
N PRO A 2 -11.59 36.13 3.08
CA PRO A 2 -11.52 34.93 3.91
C PRO A 2 -11.04 33.75 3.05
N CYS A 3 -10.00 33.07 3.49
CA CYS A 3 -9.45 31.90 2.82
C CYS A 3 -8.82 30.98 3.86
N THR A 4 -8.70 29.70 3.50
CA THR A 4 -8.10 28.65 4.33
C THR A 4 -6.84 28.16 3.65
N VAL A 5 -5.76 28.04 4.39
CA VAL A 5 -4.50 27.47 3.89
C VAL A 5 -4.60 25.94 3.93
N ILE A 6 -4.72 25.32 2.76
CA ILE A 6 -4.89 23.86 2.64
C ILE A 6 -3.54 23.17 2.52
N ARG A 7 -2.57 23.80 1.85
CA ARG A 7 -1.22 23.25 1.67
C ARG A 7 -0.14 24.34 1.80
N PRO A 8 1.05 23.99 2.33
CA PRO A 8 2.21 24.88 2.23
C PRO A 8 2.45 25.28 0.77
N GLY A 9 2.64 26.57 0.51
CA GLY A 9 2.90 27.12 -0.81
C GLY A 9 1.66 27.29 -1.71
N ASP A 10 0.44 27.01 -1.23
CA ASP A 10 -0.78 27.26 -2.01
C ASP A 10 -1.06 28.77 -2.20
N MET A 11 -2.10 29.09 -2.97
CA MET A 11 -2.45 30.49 -3.24
C MET A 11 -2.75 31.27 -1.96
N ALA A 12 -3.42 30.67 -0.98
CA ALA A 12 -3.78 31.33 0.28
C ALA A 12 -2.54 31.50 1.18
N ASP A 13 -1.68 30.48 1.26
CA ASP A 13 -0.39 30.51 1.97
C ASP A 13 0.50 31.67 1.47
N ASN A 14 0.54 31.85 0.15
CA ASN A 14 1.31 32.91 -0.50
C ASN A 14 0.70 34.29 -0.26
N ILE A 15 -0.60 34.49 -0.55
CA ILE A 15 -1.26 35.80 -0.39
C ILE A 15 -1.28 36.28 1.06
N LEU A 16 -1.36 35.36 2.03
CA LEU A 16 -1.33 35.71 3.45
C LEU A 16 0.08 36.00 3.97
N SER A 17 1.14 35.73 3.20
CA SER A 17 2.52 36.01 3.59
C SER A 17 2.82 37.50 3.49
N ARG A 18 3.09 38.14 4.63
CA ARG A 18 3.50 39.56 4.69
C ARG A 18 4.85 39.83 4.01
N ASP A 19 5.69 38.82 3.87
CA ASP A 19 6.98 38.94 3.18
C ASP A 19 6.82 38.92 1.65
N LYS A 20 5.90 38.09 1.13
CA LYS A 20 5.65 37.97 -0.31
C LYS A 20 4.66 39.03 -0.83
N HIS A 21 3.64 39.33 -0.04
CA HIS A 21 2.50 40.17 -0.39
C HIS A 21 2.15 41.15 0.76
N PRO A 22 3.05 42.10 1.10
CA PRO A 22 2.83 43.05 2.20
C PRO A 22 1.58 43.92 1.99
N GLU A 23 1.18 44.17 0.75
CA GLU A 23 -0.01 44.94 0.38
C GLU A 23 -1.33 44.29 0.81
N TRP A 24 -1.33 42.97 1.02
CA TRP A 24 -2.51 42.22 1.44
C TRP A 24 -2.72 42.18 2.95
N ASN A 25 -1.67 42.51 3.73
CA ASN A 25 -1.70 42.53 5.20
C ASN A 25 -2.38 41.28 5.82
N GLY A 26 -2.00 40.10 5.34
CA GLY A 26 -2.60 38.83 5.76
C GLY A 26 -2.40 38.50 7.24
N GLU A 27 -3.40 37.83 7.83
CA GLU A 27 -3.39 37.33 9.20
C GLU A 27 -3.94 35.89 9.20
N ARG A 28 -3.39 35.02 10.07
CA ARG A 28 -3.86 33.64 10.26
C ARG A 28 -4.51 33.51 11.61
N THR A 29 -5.72 32.96 11.63
CA THR A 29 -6.47 32.66 12.85
C THR A 29 -6.44 31.15 13.11
N LYS A 30 -6.24 30.76 14.37
CA LYS A 30 -6.16 29.36 14.80
C LYS A 30 -7.32 29.00 15.72
N MET A 31 -7.72 27.74 15.74
CA MET A 31 -8.63 27.22 16.74
C MET A 31 -7.93 27.09 18.10
N VAL A 32 -6.70 26.56 18.13
CA VAL A 32 -5.89 26.35 19.34
C VAL A 32 -4.58 27.13 19.24
N TYR A 33 -4.33 28.04 20.18
CA TYR A 33 -3.10 28.81 20.26
C TYR A 33 -2.00 28.10 21.05
N SER A 34 -2.40 27.31 22.06
CA SER A 34 -1.51 26.45 22.85
C SER A 34 -2.24 25.16 23.14
N PHE A 35 -1.59 24.02 22.90
CA PHE A 35 -2.15 22.71 23.20
C PHE A 35 -1.99 22.38 24.69
N PRO A 36 -2.79 21.44 25.22
CA PRO A 36 -2.63 20.99 26.58
C PRO A 36 -1.29 20.27 26.83
N ASP A 37 -0.75 20.42 28.04
CA ASP A 37 0.57 19.89 28.41
C ASP A 37 0.58 18.37 28.68
N ASP A 38 -0.54 17.81 29.15
CA ASP A 38 -0.62 16.41 29.58
C ASP A 38 -0.95 15.46 28.43
N GLU A 39 0.04 15.23 27.57
CA GLU A 39 -0.07 14.30 26.44
C GLU A 39 -0.49 12.89 26.87
N LYS A 40 -0.07 12.42 28.06
CA LYS A 40 -0.36 11.04 28.52
C LYS A 40 -1.85 10.84 28.76
N ARG A 41 -2.52 11.81 29.38
CA ARG A 41 -3.98 11.75 29.58
C ARG A 41 -4.73 11.86 28.24
N TRP A 42 -4.24 12.68 27.31
CA TRP A 42 -4.83 12.78 25.97
C TRP A 42 -4.62 11.53 25.10
N GLN A 43 -3.51 10.80 25.26
CA GLN A 43 -3.32 9.49 24.64
C GLN A 43 -4.34 8.48 25.17
N LYS A 44 -4.53 8.41 26.48
CA LYS A 44 -5.55 7.54 27.10
C LYS A 44 -6.97 7.92 26.67
N TYR A 45 -7.26 9.21 26.53
CA TYR A 45 -8.52 9.70 25.97
C TYR A 45 -8.75 9.18 24.55
N ALA A 46 -7.72 9.21 23.69
CA ALA A 46 -7.81 8.70 22.33
C ALA A 46 -8.11 7.19 22.27
N GLU A 47 -7.49 6.39 23.14
CA GLU A 47 -7.77 4.96 23.28
C GLU A 47 -9.24 4.71 23.64
N LEU A 48 -9.75 5.40 24.67
CA LEU A 48 -11.14 5.29 25.12
C LEU A 48 -12.13 5.78 24.06
N ARG A 49 -11.78 6.81 23.29
CA ARG A 49 -12.60 7.31 22.17
C ARG A 49 -12.73 6.25 21.09
N ALA A 50 -11.62 5.63 20.70
CA ALA A 50 -11.62 4.55 19.71
C ALA A 50 -12.38 3.30 20.19
N GLU A 51 -12.32 2.99 21.49
CA GLU A 51 -13.11 1.92 22.11
C GLU A 51 -14.62 2.24 22.10
N SER A 52 -14.99 3.44 22.53
CA SER A 52 -16.38 3.92 22.59
C SER A 52 -17.03 3.92 21.20
N LEU A 53 -16.32 4.40 20.18
CA LEU A 53 -16.82 4.40 18.80
C LEU A 53 -17.04 2.97 18.27
N ARG A 54 -16.19 2.01 18.66
CA ARG A 54 -16.36 0.59 18.26
C ARG A 54 -17.52 -0.10 18.95
N MET A 55 -17.74 0.18 20.23
CA MET A 55 -18.76 -0.51 21.02
C MET A 55 -20.14 0.14 20.95
N TYR A 56 -20.20 1.47 20.94
CA TYR A 56 -21.42 2.25 21.12
C TYR A 56 -21.73 3.20 19.97
N GLY A 57 -20.76 3.44 19.07
CA GLY A 57 -20.93 4.38 17.95
C GLY A 57 -20.86 5.86 18.36
N ASP A 58 -20.45 6.16 19.59
CA ASP A 58 -20.29 7.53 20.11
C ASP A 58 -19.03 7.67 21.00
N ILE A 59 -18.81 8.84 21.58
CA ILE A 59 -17.62 9.17 22.37
C ILE A 59 -17.83 9.13 23.90
N ARG A 60 -18.91 8.50 24.38
CA ARG A 60 -19.33 8.59 25.79
C ARG A 60 -18.23 8.23 26.81
N LEU A 61 -17.45 7.17 26.55
CA LEU A 61 -16.40 6.73 27.49
C LEU A 61 -15.26 7.75 27.58
N ALA A 62 -14.92 8.37 26.45
CA ALA A 62 -13.88 9.40 26.41
C ALA A 62 -14.38 10.68 27.09
N THR A 63 -15.62 11.09 26.82
CA THR A 63 -16.24 12.26 27.47
C THR A 63 -16.34 12.10 28.98
N GLU A 64 -16.71 10.91 29.48
CA GLU A 64 -16.72 10.62 30.93
C GLU A 64 -15.33 10.72 31.55
N PHE A 65 -14.32 10.14 30.90
CA PHE A 65 -12.92 10.23 31.35
C PHE A 65 -12.40 11.68 31.36
N TYR A 66 -12.70 12.45 30.31
CA TYR A 66 -12.34 13.86 30.23
C TYR A 66 -13.05 14.68 31.29
N GLY A 67 -14.34 14.45 31.53
CA GLY A 67 -15.09 15.12 32.59
C GLY A 67 -14.48 14.91 33.98
N ALA A 68 -14.01 13.70 34.28
CA ALA A 68 -13.37 13.37 35.55
C ALA A 68 -11.95 13.95 35.72
N ALA A 69 -11.25 14.25 34.62
CA ALA A 69 -9.86 14.72 34.64
C ALA A 69 -9.65 16.11 34.02
N ARG A 70 -10.73 16.85 33.76
CA ARG A 70 -10.72 18.09 32.97
C ARG A 70 -9.72 19.12 33.46
N GLU A 71 -9.69 19.36 34.78
CA GLU A 71 -8.78 20.35 35.38
C GLU A 71 -7.31 20.08 35.06
N PHE A 72 -6.93 18.81 34.88
CA PHE A 72 -5.56 18.44 34.51
C PHE A 72 -5.37 18.38 32.99
N MET A 73 -6.40 17.98 32.25
CA MET A 73 -6.34 17.83 30.80
C MET A 73 -6.43 19.16 30.05
N ASP A 74 -6.92 20.23 30.68
CA ASP A 74 -7.00 21.58 30.10
C ASP A 74 -5.76 22.44 30.40
N VAL A 75 -4.83 21.97 31.26
CA VAL A 75 -3.63 22.73 31.64
C VAL A 75 -2.76 23.02 30.42
N GLY A 76 -2.35 24.29 30.27
CA GLY A 76 -1.51 24.75 29.15
C GLY A 76 -2.30 25.08 27.88
N ALA A 77 -3.59 24.71 27.81
CA ALA A 77 -4.40 24.91 26.63
C ALA A 77 -4.95 26.34 26.50
N VAL A 78 -4.82 26.93 25.31
CA VAL A 78 -5.40 28.24 24.97
C VAL A 78 -6.21 28.09 23.69
N ILE A 79 -7.53 28.28 23.79
CA ILE A 79 -8.48 28.11 22.67
C ILE A 79 -9.07 29.46 22.25
N ALA A 80 -9.26 29.64 20.94
CA ALA A 80 -9.76 30.90 20.40
C ALA A 80 -11.24 31.16 20.71
N TRP A 81 -12.06 30.11 20.77
CA TRP A 81 -13.51 30.23 20.95
C TRP A 81 -14.02 29.19 21.98
N PRO A 82 -14.10 29.55 23.28
CA PRO A 82 -14.49 28.63 24.35
C PRO A 82 -15.88 28.00 24.21
N GLU A 83 -16.82 28.69 23.56
CA GLU A 83 -18.20 28.23 23.34
C GLU A 83 -18.35 27.30 22.12
N ARG A 84 -17.27 27.05 21.35
CA ARG A 84 -17.32 26.23 20.14
C ARG A 84 -17.10 24.74 20.44
N TYR A 85 -18.16 24.03 20.73
CA TYR A 85 -18.18 22.57 20.88
C TYR A 85 -19.57 22.00 20.59
N ASN A 86 -19.65 20.70 20.31
CA ASN A 86 -20.91 20.01 20.05
C ASN A 86 -21.66 19.67 21.36
N HIS A 87 -22.96 19.41 21.26
CA HIS A 87 -23.82 19.10 22.41
C HIS A 87 -23.40 17.85 23.21
N ASP A 88 -22.62 16.95 22.62
CA ASP A 88 -22.07 15.72 23.21
C ASP A 88 -20.64 15.89 23.78
N GLU A 89 -20.14 17.13 23.80
CA GLU A 89 -18.81 17.50 24.29
C GLU A 89 -18.93 18.49 25.48
N LEU A 90 -17.89 18.53 26.32
CA LEU A 90 -17.86 19.31 27.56
C LEU A 90 -17.10 20.63 27.44
N SER A 91 -16.31 20.83 26.39
CA SER A 91 -15.53 22.04 26.16
C SER A 91 -15.06 22.17 24.71
N ALA A 92 -14.69 23.40 24.31
CA ALA A 92 -14.01 23.63 23.04
C ALA A 92 -12.64 22.93 22.94
N ILE A 93 -11.95 22.71 24.07
CA ILE A 93 -10.66 22.00 24.07
C ILE A 93 -10.89 20.52 23.70
N GLN A 94 -11.92 19.90 24.28
CA GLN A 94 -12.34 18.56 23.89
C GLN A 94 -12.72 18.50 22.41
N HIS A 95 -13.47 19.50 21.93
CA HIS A 95 -13.85 19.59 20.53
C HIS A 95 -12.63 19.66 19.59
N ALA A 96 -11.68 20.54 19.89
CA ALA A 96 -10.45 20.67 19.09
C ALA A 96 -9.63 19.37 19.09
N MET A 97 -9.51 18.71 20.25
CA MET A 97 -8.81 17.42 20.34
C MET A 97 -9.55 16.30 19.61
N ASN A 98 -10.89 16.30 19.61
CA ASN A 98 -11.69 15.36 18.83
C ASN A 98 -11.49 15.54 17.32
N LEU A 99 -11.48 16.80 16.83
CA LEU A 99 -11.20 17.11 15.43
C LEU A 99 -9.79 16.66 15.05
N LYS A 100 -8.78 16.97 15.88
CA LYS A 100 -7.40 16.52 15.69
C LYS A 100 -7.26 14.99 15.65
N LEU A 101 -7.96 14.28 16.53
CA LEU A 101 -7.94 12.81 16.58
C LEU A 101 -8.73 12.15 15.44
N GLN A 102 -9.63 12.87 14.79
CA GLN A 102 -10.40 12.37 13.65
C GLN A 102 -9.59 12.45 12.36
N ASP A 103 -8.99 13.61 12.09
CA ASP A 103 -8.11 13.84 10.94
C ASP A 103 -7.13 14.96 11.29
N GLU A 104 -5.90 14.57 11.66
CA GLU A 104 -4.88 15.51 12.11
C GLU A 104 -4.46 16.46 10.98
N ALA A 105 -4.36 15.96 9.74
CA ALA A 105 -3.94 16.78 8.60
C ALA A 105 -5.00 17.84 8.27
N ALA A 106 -6.27 17.45 8.21
CA ALA A 106 -7.39 18.37 8.01
C ALA A 106 -7.50 19.36 9.18
N PHE A 107 -7.27 18.92 10.42
CA PHE A 107 -7.26 19.81 11.59
C PHE A 107 -6.23 20.94 11.44
N PHE A 108 -4.98 20.60 11.11
CA PHE A 108 -3.91 21.57 10.95
C PHE A 108 -4.11 22.51 9.75
N ALA A 109 -4.66 22.00 8.64
CA ALA A 109 -5.00 22.83 7.49
C ALA A 109 -6.20 23.75 7.76
N GLU A 110 -7.36 23.17 8.06
CA GLU A 110 -8.64 23.89 8.07
C GLU A 110 -8.89 24.70 9.33
N TYR A 111 -8.46 24.20 10.49
CA TYR A 111 -8.76 24.82 11.78
C TYR A 111 -7.58 25.62 12.35
N GLN A 112 -6.35 25.25 12.00
CA GLN A 112 -5.15 25.97 12.44
C GLN A 112 -4.56 26.91 11.39
N ASN A 113 -4.92 26.78 10.10
CA ASN A 113 -4.26 27.50 8.99
C ASN A 113 -2.73 27.31 8.98
N GLU A 114 -2.28 26.18 9.49
CA GLU A 114 -0.89 25.75 9.56
C GLU A 114 -0.83 24.31 9.08
N PRO A 115 -1.10 24.05 7.78
CA PRO A 115 -1.09 22.71 7.26
C PRO A 115 0.26 22.08 7.54
N LEU A 116 0.24 20.82 7.97
CA LEU A 116 1.46 20.06 8.21
C LEU A 116 2.33 20.11 6.94
N PRO A 117 3.67 20.16 7.10
CA PRO A 117 4.57 20.07 5.97
C PRO A 117 4.16 18.87 5.11
N VAL A 118 4.12 19.05 3.79
CA VAL A 118 4.09 17.89 2.89
C VAL A 118 5.31 17.06 3.28
N GLU A 119 5.09 15.87 3.85
CA GLU A 119 6.18 14.95 4.17
C GLU A 119 7.06 14.92 2.92
N VAL A 120 8.33 15.30 3.06
CA VAL A 120 9.22 15.60 1.94
C VAL A 120 9.21 14.39 1.02
N VAL A 121 8.43 14.48 -0.04
CA VAL A 121 8.44 13.51 -1.12
C VAL A 121 9.85 13.63 -1.67
N ASP A 122 10.64 12.58 -1.47
CA ASP A 122 12.01 12.51 -1.95
C ASP A 122 12.00 12.92 -3.43
N ALA A 123 12.91 13.80 -3.87
CA ALA A 123 12.94 14.32 -5.24
C ALA A 123 13.10 13.22 -6.32
N ASP A 124 13.33 11.98 -5.88
CA ASP A 124 13.48 10.76 -6.68
C ASP A 124 12.19 9.93 -6.83
N GLU A 125 11.03 10.39 -6.35
CA GLU A 125 9.77 9.67 -6.62
C GLU A 125 9.36 9.77 -8.09
N LEU A 126 9.18 8.62 -8.72
CA LEU A 126 8.72 8.53 -10.11
C LEU A 126 7.26 8.96 -10.23
N THR A 127 6.96 9.77 -11.23
CA THR A 127 5.57 10.08 -11.62
C THR A 127 4.95 8.91 -12.39
N ALA A 128 3.61 8.87 -12.42
CA ALA A 128 2.88 7.88 -13.21
C ALA A 128 3.26 7.96 -14.71
N ASP A 129 3.47 9.17 -15.24
CA ASP A 129 3.89 9.36 -16.63
C ASP A 129 5.30 8.82 -16.90
N GLN A 130 6.24 8.99 -15.96
CA GLN A 130 7.59 8.43 -16.06
C GLN A 130 7.58 6.90 -16.06
N ILE A 131 6.76 6.28 -15.19
CA ILE A 131 6.60 4.81 -15.16
C ILE A 131 5.91 4.31 -16.42
N ALA A 132 4.84 4.97 -16.86
CA ALA A 132 4.11 4.59 -18.08
C ALA A 132 5.01 4.69 -19.33
N ALA A 133 5.95 5.63 -19.35
CA ALA A 133 6.92 5.79 -20.42
C ALA A 133 8.09 4.78 -20.37
N LYS A 134 8.17 3.94 -19.33
CA LYS A 134 9.24 2.94 -19.13
C LYS A 134 9.05 1.70 -20.02
N ILE A 135 8.78 1.89 -21.30
CA ILE A 135 8.45 0.84 -22.26
C ILE A 135 9.68 0.29 -22.99
N ASN A 136 9.68 -1.01 -23.25
CA ASN A 136 10.76 -1.70 -23.96
C ASN A 136 10.46 -1.99 -25.45
N ARG A 137 9.25 -1.69 -25.93
CA ARG A 137 8.78 -1.96 -27.31
C ARG A 137 8.70 -3.43 -27.71
N LEU A 138 8.79 -4.37 -26.76
CA LEU A 138 8.51 -5.78 -27.01
C LEU A 138 7.00 -6.04 -26.99
N PRO A 139 6.47 -6.94 -27.82
CA PRO A 139 5.04 -7.28 -27.79
C PRO A 139 4.56 -7.76 -26.42
N TYR A 140 3.27 -7.58 -26.16
CA TYR A 140 2.59 -8.15 -25.00
C TYR A 140 2.86 -9.65 -24.85
N GLY A 141 3.21 -10.09 -23.64
CA GLY A 141 3.55 -11.47 -23.32
C GLY A 141 4.85 -12.00 -23.92
N ARG A 142 5.70 -11.14 -24.49
CA ARG A 142 7.04 -11.51 -24.96
C ARG A 142 8.05 -11.40 -23.83
N VAL A 143 8.86 -12.44 -23.66
CA VAL A 143 9.97 -12.45 -22.69
C VAL A 143 11.28 -12.06 -23.39
N PRO A 144 12.07 -11.11 -22.86
CA PRO A 144 13.39 -10.79 -23.40
C PRO A 144 14.39 -11.94 -23.19
N VAL A 145 15.42 -12.06 -24.05
CA VAL A 145 16.47 -13.10 -23.92
C VAL A 145 17.17 -13.09 -22.56
N GLY A 146 17.33 -11.92 -21.94
CA GLY A 146 17.99 -11.78 -20.63
C GLY A 146 17.13 -12.18 -19.42
N CYS A 147 15.87 -12.57 -19.64
CA CYS A 147 14.99 -13.04 -18.58
C CYS A 147 14.79 -14.56 -18.68
N ASP A 148 15.06 -15.25 -17.58
CA ASP A 148 14.95 -16.71 -17.49
C ASP A 148 13.82 -17.16 -16.54
N HIS A 149 13.33 -16.27 -15.68
CA HIS A 149 12.31 -16.57 -14.68
C HIS A 149 11.01 -15.82 -14.97
N VAL A 150 9.88 -16.52 -15.03
CA VAL A 150 8.55 -15.90 -15.16
C VAL A 150 7.73 -16.20 -13.91
N ASN A 151 7.22 -15.16 -13.27
CA ASN A 151 6.46 -15.26 -12.03
C ASN A 151 5.16 -14.48 -12.10
N MET A 152 4.17 -14.96 -11.34
CA MET A 152 2.85 -14.33 -11.25
C MET A 152 2.50 -14.02 -9.80
N PHE A 153 1.74 -12.95 -9.60
CA PHE A 153 1.11 -12.63 -8.34
C PHE A 153 -0.38 -12.34 -8.55
N ILE A 154 -1.21 -12.77 -7.61
CA ILE A 154 -2.64 -12.50 -7.57
C ILE A 154 -2.97 -11.80 -6.25
N ASP A 155 -3.48 -10.58 -6.35
CA ASP A 155 -4.07 -9.83 -5.24
C ASP A 155 -5.59 -10.07 -5.24
N VAL A 156 -6.13 -10.51 -4.10
CA VAL A 156 -7.52 -10.94 -3.94
C VAL A 156 -8.35 -9.83 -3.30
N GLN A 157 -9.23 -9.22 -4.09
CA GLN A 157 -10.23 -8.26 -3.61
C GLN A 157 -11.64 -8.84 -3.69
N ALA A 158 -12.56 -8.30 -2.89
CA ALA A 158 -13.93 -8.82 -2.80
C ALA A 158 -14.63 -8.93 -4.17
N SER A 159 -14.40 -7.97 -5.06
CA SER A 159 -15.05 -7.89 -6.37
C SER A 159 -14.18 -8.35 -7.54
N LEU A 160 -12.85 -8.33 -7.40
CA LEU A 160 -11.89 -8.56 -8.49
C LEU A 160 -10.65 -9.30 -7.97
N LEU A 161 -10.01 -10.04 -8.87
CA LEU A 161 -8.64 -10.50 -8.68
C LEU A 161 -7.72 -9.62 -9.53
N PHE A 162 -6.79 -8.90 -8.92
CA PHE A 162 -5.74 -8.20 -9.67
C PHE A 162 -4.58 -9.15 -9.86
N TYR A 163 -3.95 -9.13 -11.03
CA TYR A 163 -2.77 -9.94 -11.28
C TYR A 163 -1.69 -9.20 -12.04
N VAL A 164 -0.45 -9.63 -11.82
CA VAL A 164 0.75 -9.19 -12.53
C VAL A 164 1.57 -10.42 -12.90
N VAL A 165 2.13 -10.44 -14.10
CA VAL A 165 3.13 -11.41 -14.55
C VAL A 165 4.39 -10.64 -14.96
N ALA A 166 5.51 -11.00 -14.37
CA ALA A 166 6.80 -10.38 -14.65
C ALA A 166 7.86 -11.44 -14.95
N ALA A 167 8.70 -11.11 -15.93
CA ALA A 167 9.89 -11.87 -16.28
C ALA A 167 11.13 -11.21 -15.69
N TRP A 168 12.07 -12.00 -15.16
CA TRP A 168 13.26 -11.54 -14.48
C TRP A 168 14.51 -12.30 -14.96
N GLY A 169 15.62 -11.58 -15.08
CA GLY A 169 16.96 -12.14 -15.15
C GLY A 169 17.57 -12.31 -13.76
N ASP A 170 18.69 -13.03 -13.67
CA ASP A 170 19.42 -13.29 -12.42
C ASP A 170 19.97 -12.01 -11.74
N ASP A 171 20.09 -10.93 -12.50
CA ASP A 171 20.50 -9.62 -12.02
C ASP A 171 19.33 -8.71 -11.57
N PHE A 172 18.10 -9.23 -11.60
CA PHE A 172 16.87 -8.46 -11.40
C PHE A 172 16.61 -7.37 -12.44
N SER A 173 17.28 -7.43 -13.60
CA SER A 173 16.71 -6.81 -14.79
C SER A 173 15.40 -7.53 -15.10
N GLY A 174 14.35 -6.78 -15.40
CA GLY A 174 13.01 -7.35 -15.50
C GLY A 174 12.09 -6.63 -16.47
N VAL A 175 11.03 -7.34 -16.81
CA VAL A 175 9.96 -6.84 -17.67
C VAL A 175 8.63 -7.29 -17.10
N VAL A 176 7.70 -6.36 -16.88
CA VAL A 176 6.29 -6.72 -16.72
C VAL A 176 5.79 -7.14 -18.09
N ILE A 177 5.31 -8.38 -18.22
CA ILE A 177 4.90 -8.98 -19.51
C ILE A 177 3.38 -9.12 -19.64
N ASP A 178 2.66 -9.09 -18.52
CA ASP A 178 1.20 -9.09 -18.45
C ASP A 178 0.74 -8.51 -17.11
N TYR A 179 -0.43 -7.89 -17.08
CA TYR A 179 -1.14 -7.50 -15.87
C TYR A 179 -2.61 -7.25 -16.22
N GLY A 180 -3.48 -7.37 -15.23
CA GLY A 180 -4.90 -7.11 -15.45
C GLY A 180 -5.76 -7.44 -14.25
N THR A 181 -7.06 -7.60 -14.49
CA THR A 181 -8.01 -8.10 -13.51
C THR A 181 -8.75 -9.31 -14.04
N TYR A 182 -9.19 -10.17 -13.12
CA TYR A 182 -10.22 -11.15 -13.36
C TYR A 182 -11.46 -10.82 -12.52
N PRO A 183 -12.65 -10.66 -13.14
CA PRO A 183 -12.89 -10.62 -14.58
C PRO A 183 -12.24 -9.38 -15.25
N ASP A 184 -11.96 -9.48 -16.55
CA ASP A 184 -11.50 -8.34 -17.35
C ASP A 184 -12.61 -7.29 -17.47
N GLN A 185 -12.30 -6.03 -17.13
CA GLN A 185 -13.24 -4.91 -17.19
C GLN A 185 -13.54 -4.42 -18.61
N GLN A 186 -12.79 -4.86 -19.63
CA GLN A 186 -12.97 -4.46 -21.03
C GLN A 186 -12.92 -2.93 -21.25
N ARG A 187 -12.22 -2.22 -20.37
CA ARG A 187 -12.01 -0.77 -20.42
C ARG A 187 -10.59 -0.46 -19.97
N PRO A 188 -9.91 0.51 -20.59
CA PRO A 188 -8.51 0.83 -20.28
C PRO A 188 -8.34 1.50 -18.91
N TYR A 189 -9.41 2.09 -18.36
CA TYR A 189 -9.33 2.88 -17.13
C TYR A 189 -10.53 2.62 -16.23
N PHE A 190 -10.32 2.20 -14.98
CA PHE A 190 -11.35 1.91 -13.97
C PHE A 190 -10.79 1.99 -12.55
N THR A 191 -11.68 1.97 -11.57
CA THR A 191 -11.36 1.82 -10.14
C THR A 191 -12.09 0.59 -9.59
N LEU A 192 -11.60 0.02 -8.49
CA LEU A 192 -12.28 -1.10 -7.84
C LEU A 192 -13.72 -0.75 -7.47
N ARG A 193 -13.97 0.50 -7.05
CA ARG A 193 -15.31 1.00 -6.69
C ARG A 193 -16.27 1.08 -7.88
N ASP A 194 -15.77 1.37 -9.08
CA ASP A 194 -16.60 1.53 -10.29
C ASP A 194 -16.55 0.32 -11.25
N ALA A 195 -15.91 -0.77 -10.80
CA ALA A 195 -15.81 -2.02 -11.53
C ALA A 195 -17.20 -2.59 -11.83
N ARG A 196 -17.46 -2.89 -13.12
CA ARG A 196 -18.78 -3.35 -13.59
C ARG A 196 -18.86 -4.87 -13.65
N ARG A 197 -17.77 -5.52 -14.06
CA ARG A 197 -17.70 -6.98 -14.20
C ARG A 197 -17.01 -7.54 -12.97
N THR A 198 -17.78 -7.99 -11.99
CA THR A 198 -17.24 -8.48 -10.72
C THR A 198 -17.32 -10.00 -10.64
N LEU A 199 -16.57 -10.58 -9.70
CA LEU A 199 -16.64 -12.01 -9.38
C LEU A 199 -18.08 -12.45 -9.08
N ALA A 200 -18.84 -11.64 -8.35
CA ALA A 200 -20.25 -11.91 -8.07
C ALA A 200 -21.12 -11.94 -9.33
N THR A 201 -20.83 -11.10 -10.33
CA THR A 201 -21.58 -11.12 -11.60
C THR A 201 -21.23 -12.30 -12.50
N VAL A 202 -19.98 -12.77 -12.45
CA VAL A 202 -19.53 -13.92 -13.27
C VAL A 202 -19.89 -15.25 -12.60
N PHE A 203 -19.98 -15.29 -11.27
CA PHE A 203 -20.35 -16.46 -10.49
C PHE A 203 -21.56 -16.17 -9.56
N PRO A 204 -22.77 -15.95 -10.13
CA PRO A 204 -23.93 -15.46 -9.39
C PRO A 204 -24.52 -16.46 -8.38
N SER A 205 -24.20 -17.75 -8.51
CA SER A 205 -24.70 -18.81 -7.63
C SER A 205 -23.78 -19.11 -6.44
N SER A 206 -22.71 -18.33 -6.25
CA SER A 206 -21.73 -18.55 -5.20
C SER A 206 -21.79 -17.44 -4.15
N GLY A 207 -21.63 -17.80 -2.88
CA GLY A 207 -21.26 -16.82 -1.85
C GLY A 207 -19.88 -16.21 -2.15
N LEU A 208 -19.50 -15.16 -1.41
CA LEU A 208 -18.24 -14.42 -1.61
C LEU A 208 -17.02 -15.36 -1.76
N GLU A 209 -16.84 -16.27 -0.82
CA GLU A 209 -15.74 -17.25 -0.81
C GLU A 209 -15.75 -18.16 -2.05
N GLY A 210 -16.94 -18.64 -2.45
CA GLY A 210 -17.09 -19.48 -3.63
C GLY A 210 -16.80 -18.73 -4.93
N ALA A 211 -17.20 -17.46 -5.03
CA ALA A 211 -16.91 -16.61 -6.19
C ALA A 211 -15.40 -16.32 -6.30
N ILE A 212 -14.72 -16.09 -5.18
CA ILE A 212 -13.27 -15.93 -5.11
C ILE A 212 -12.56 -17.23 -5.53
N TYR A 213 -12.99 -18.38 -5.00
CA TYR A 213 -12.44 -19.68 -5.37
C TYR A 213 -12.57 -19.95 -6.88
N ALA A 214 -13.77 -19.76 -7.44
CA ALA A 214 -14.03 -19.96 -8.86
C ALA A 214 -13.28 -18.96 -9.74
N GLY A 215 -13.09 -17.73 -9.26
CA GLY A 215 -12.28 -16.71 -9.91
C GLY A 215 -10.81 -17.11 -9.98
N MET A 216 -10.23 -17.57 -8.86
CA MET A 216 -8.84 -18.03 -8.81
C MET A 216 -8.66 -19.25 -9.71
N ASP A 217 -9.59 -20.21 -9.70
CA ASP A 217 -9.57 -21.37 -10.59
C ASP A 217 -9.53 -20.97 -12.07
N SER A 218 -10.41 -20.06 -12.48
CA SER A 218 -10.49 -19.59 -13.87
C SER A 218 -9.25 -18.81 -14.32
N LEU A 219 -8.77 -17.91 -13.46
CA LEU A 219 -7.60 -17.09 -13.74
C LEU A 219 -6.33 -17.95 -13.83
N THR A 220 -6.13 -18.85 -12.87
CA THR A 220 -4.93 -19.70 -12.83
C THR A 220 -4.89 -20.71 -13.96
N LYS A 221 -6.03 -21.31 -14.35
CA LYS A 221 -6.12 -22.15 -15.56
C LYS A 221 -5.69 -21.42 -16.82
N THR A 222 -6.10 -20.15 -16.95
CA THR A 222 -5.76 -19.33 -18.11
C THR A 222 -4.27 -18.97 -18.12
N GLN A 223 -3.74 -18.49 -17.00
CA GLN A 223 -2.39 -17.92 -16.95
C GLN A 223 -1.30 -18.99 -16.76
N LEU A 224 -1.52 -19.99 -15.90
CA LEU A 224 -0.51 -21.01 -15.59
C LEU A 224 -0.37 -22.08 -16.68
N SER A 225 -1.37 -22.23 -17.55
CA SER A 225 -1.30 -23.12 -18.72
C SER A 225 -0.66 -22.46 -19.95
N ARG A 226 -0.39 -21.15 -19.90
CA ARG A 226 0.13 -20.36 -21.02
C ARG A 226 1.64 -20.56 -21.17
N ASP A 227 2.08 -20.80 -22.40
CA ASP A 227 3.49 -20.73 -22.78
C ASP A 227 3.87 -19.28 -23.10
N TRP A 228 4.93 -18.79 -22.46
CA TRP A 228 5.46 -17.45 -22.63
C TRP A 228 6.66 -17.50 -23.54
N GLN A 229 6.53 -16.97 -24.75
CA GLN A 229 7.62 -17.05 -25.72
C GLN A 229 8.70 -16.01 -25.41
N ARG A 230 9.94 -16.49 -25.38
CA ARG A 230 11.14 -15.67 -25.29
C ARG A 230 11.67 -15.31 -26.67
N ASP A 231 12.35 -14.17 -26.78
CA ASP A 231 12.89 -13.61 -28.03
C ASP A 231 13.69 -14.58 -28.91
N ASP A 232 14.41 -15.53 -28.31
CA ASP A 232 15.17 -16.59 -29.00
C ASP A 232 14.31 -17.78 -29.50
N GLY A 233 12.99 -17.73 -29.29
CA GLY A 233 12.05 -18.79 -29.66
C GLY A 233 11.84 -19.84 -28.57
N ALA A 234 12.53 -19.75 -27.42
CA ALA A 234 12.26 -20.63 -26.28
C ALA A 234 10.87 -20.34 -25.69
N ALA A 235 10.24 -21.37 -25.12
CA ALA A 235 9.00 -21.22 -24.36
C ALA A 235 9.30 -21.35 -22.87
N LEU A 236 8.92 -20.35 -22.10
CA LEU A 236 8.96 -20.35 -20.64
C LEU A 236 7.55 -20.57 -20.08
N ARG A 237 7.48 -20.99 -18.82
CA ARG A 237 6.23 -21.09 -18.06
C ARG A 237 6.37 -20.34 -16.75
N ILE A 238 5.24 -19.97 -16.16
CA ILE A 238 5.23 -19.41 -14.81
C ILE A 238 5.76 -20.47 -13.84
N GLU A 239 6.89 -20.15 -13.19
CA GLU A 239 7.55 -21.07 -12.25
C GLU A 239 6.88 -21.06 -10.89
N ARG A 240 6.35 -19.88 -10.50
CA ARG A 240 5.72 -19.63 -9.22
C ARG A 240 4.61 -18.59 -9.34
N CYS A 241 3.52 -18.86 -8.65
CA CYS A 241 2.39 -17.94 -8.52
C CYS A 241 2.07 -17.72 -7.04
N LEU A 242 2.23 -16.50 -6.55
CA LEU A 242 1.80 -16.14 -5.20
C LEU A 242 0.39 -15.59 -5.22
N ILE A 243 -0.37 -15.88 -4.17
CA ILE A 243 -1.70 -15.33 -3.98
C ILE A 243 -1.71 -14.61 -2.64
N ASP A 244 -2.12 -13.35 -2.61
CA ASP A 244 -2.25 -12.61 -1.36
C ASP A 244 -3.32 -13.25 -0.48
N ALA A 245 -2.96 -13.46 0.78
CA ALA A 245 -3.82 -14.01 1.81
C ALA A 245 -3.90 -13.08 3.02
N ASN A 246 -3.61 -11.77 2.87
CA ASN A 246 -3.69 -10.81 3.96
C ASN A 246 -5.12 -10.35 4.24
N TRP A 247 -6.03 -10.46 3.27
CA TRP A 247 -7.43 -10.14 3.50
C TRP A 247 -8.13 -11.26 4.31
N GLY A 248 -8.51 -10.93 5.56
CA GLY A 248 -9.02 -11.90 6.53
C GLY A 248 -10.21 -12.73 6.02
N SER A 249 -11.11 -12.11 5.24
CA SER A 249 -12.28 -12.77 4.68
C SER A 249 -11.99 -13.77 3.55
N SER A 250 -10.83 -13.69 2.90
CA SER A 250 -10.42 -14.63 1.84
C SER A 250 -9.29 -15.56 2.27
N THR A 251 -8.67 -15.33 3.44
CA THR A 251 -7.46 -16.05 3.86
C THR A 251 -7.64 -17.57 3.79
N ASP A 252 -8.67 -18.12 4.43
CA ASP A 252 -8.85 -19.58 4.47
C ASP A 252 -9.16 -20.17 3.09
N VAL A 253 -9.89 -19.43 2.24
CA VAL A 253 -10.19 -19.81 0.85
C VAL A 253 -8.92 -19.87 0.01
N VAL A 254 -8.03 -18.89 0.15
CA VAL A 254 -6.74 -18.85 -0.58
C VAL A 254 -5.88 -20.05 -0.19
N TYR A 255 -5.79 -20.38 1.11
CA TYR A 255 -5.06 -21.55 1.58
C TYR A 255 -5.67 -22.86 1.09
N GLN A 256 -7.00 -22.97 1.12
CA GLN A 256 -7.71 -24.13 0.59
C GLN A 256 -7.43 -24.30 -0.92
N PHE A 257 -7.55 -23.22 -1.69
CA PHE A 257 -7.37 -23.22 -3.13
C PHE A 257 -5.93 -23.61 -3.53
N CYS A 258 -4.92 -22.99 -2.91
CA CYS A 258 -3.52 -23.32 -3.17
C CYS A 258 -3.20 -24.80 -2.89
N ARG A 259 -3.93 -25.43 -1.95
CA ARG A 259 -3.77 -26.85 -1.63
C ARG A 259 -4.49 -27.78 -2.62
N GLN A 260 -5.66 -27.39 -3.11
CA GLN A 260 -6.58 -28.27 -3.86
C GLN A 260 -6.48 -28.12 -5.38
N SER A 261 -5.92 -27.02 -5.87
CA SER A 261 -5.78 -26.77 -7.29
C SER A 261 -4.84 -27.76 -7.99
N GLU A 262 -5.09 -28.00 -9.27
CA GLU A 262 -4.22 -28.77 -10.17
C GLU A 262 -2.81 -28.14 -10.29
N PHE A 263 -2.69 -26.83 -10.08
CA PHE A 263 -1.42 -26.09 -10.10
C PHE A 263 -0.79 -25.92 -8.71
N SER A 264 -1.20 -26.70 -7.72
CA SER A 264 -0.74 -26.60 -6.32
C SER A 264 0.80 -26.65 -6.15
N ALA A 265 1.52 -27.27 -7.08
CA ALA A 265 2.99 -27.29 -7.08
C ALA A 265 3.65 -25.94 -7.43
N LEU A 266 2.93 -25.04 -8.10
CA LEU A 266 3.38 -23.72 -8.53
C LEU A 266 2.90 -22.61 -7.60
N MET A 267 1.80 -22.85 -6.87
CA MET A 267 1.09 -21.83 -6.12
C MET A 267 1.43 -21.80 -4.65
N MET A 268 1.44 -20.61 -4.06
CA MET A 268 1.61 -20.47 -2.61
C MET A 268 0.87 -19.26 -2.04
N PRO A 269 0.22 -19.37 -0.88
CA PRO A 269 -0.28 -18.22 -0.15
C PRO A 269 0.87 -17.31 0.27
N SER A 270 0.63 -16.00 0.25
CA SER A 270 1.61 -15.00 0.63
C SER A 270 1.03 -13.97 1.59
N HIS A 271 1.90 -13.39 2.41
CA HIS A 271 1.58 -12.34 3.36
C HIS A 271 2.64 -11.24 3.29
N GLY A 272 2.27 -10.09 2.74
CA GLY A 272 3.06 -8.88 2.90
C GLY A 272 3.05 -8.42 4.36
N ARG A 273 4.22 -8.09 4.93
CA ARG A 273 4.33 -7.50 6.26
C ARG A 273 4.97 -6.13 6.18
N PHE A 274 4.35 -5.18 6.86
CA PHE A 274 4.94 -3.88 7.15
C PHE A 274 6.07 -4.06 8.16
N VAL A 275 7.30 -3.69 7.79
CA VAL A 275 8.49 -3.76 8.64
C VAL A 275 9.09 -2.36 8.81
N GLY A 276 8.35 -1.49 9.48
CA GLY A 276 8.78 -0.10 9.77
C GLY A 276 9.90 0.01 10.79
N ALA A 277 10.50 1.19 10.97
CA ALA A 277 11.76 1.40 11.70
C ALA A 277 11.76 0.82 13.13
N SER A 278 10.61 0.84 13.78
CA SER A 278 10.35 0.29 15.12
C SER A 278 10.17 -1.23 15.17
N SER A 279 9.91 -1.87 14.03
CA SER A 279 9.70 -3.32 13.87
C SER A 279 11.01 -4.08 13.77
N GLN A 280 11.00 -5.34 14.21
CA GLN A 280 12.15 -6.23 14.04
C GLN A 280 12.29 -6.62 12.55
N PRO A 281 13.48 -6.49 11.93
CA PRO A 281 13.71 -6.90 10.55
C PRO A 281 13.78 -8.43 10.41
N PHE A 282 13.43 -8.98 9.25
CA PHE A 282 13.43 -10.43 9.01
C PHE A 282 14.78 -11.12 9.28
N SER A 283 15.89 -10.42 9.07
CA SER A 283 17.25 -10.89 9.35
C SER A 283 17.47 -11.25 10.82
N GLU A 284 16.77 -10.61 11.75
CA GLU A 284 16.88 -10.82 13.20
C GLU A 284 15.91 -11.88 13.75
N TYR A 285 14.98 -12.38 12.95
CA TYR A 285 14.04 -13.39 13.42
C TYR A 285 14.78 -14.69 13.73
N LYS A 286 14.50 -15.26 14.91
CA LYS A 286 15.03 -16.58 15.29
C LYS A 286 14.55 -17.63 14.30
N ARG A 287 15.52 -18.24 13.59
CA ARG A 287 15.28 -19.35 12.66
C ARG A 287 14.83 -20.59 13.45
N ARG A 288 13.70 -21.18 13.06
CA ARG A 288 13.23 -22.46 13.62
C ARG A 288 13.55 -23.60 12.66
N PRO A 289 13.68 -24.84 13.16
CA PRO A 289 13.85 -26.01 12.28
C PRO A 289 12.75 -26.10 11.22
N GLY A 290 13.17 -26.19 9.95
CA GLY A 290 12.28 -26.27 8.80
C GLY A 290 11.82 -24.93 8.22
N ASP A 291 12.21 -23.79 8.80
CA ASP A 291 12.02 -22.48 8.17
C ASP A 291 12.94 -22.34 6.95
N ARG A 292 12.43 -21.74 5.87
CA ARG A 292 13.26 -21.23 4.77
C ARG A 292 13.31 -19.71 4.89
N VAL A 293 14.48 -19.12 4.73
CA VAL A 293 14.67 -17.68 4.82
C VAL A 293 15.54 -17.24 3.65
N GLY A 294 15.24 -16.07 3.11
CA GLY A 294 16.05 -15.42 2.09
C GLY A 294 16.08 -13.92 2.32
N HIS A 295 16.44 -13.18 1.26
CA HIS A 295 16.60 -11.73 1.34
C HIS A 295 15.26 -11.04 1.51
N ASN A 296 14.99 -10.49 2.69
CA ASN A 296 13.72 -9.80 3.02
C ASN A 296 12.45 -10.63 2.74
N TRP A 297 12.57 -11.96 2.86
CA TRP A 297 11.45 -12.89 2.86
C TRP A 297 11.75 -14.12 3.73
N ARG A 298 10.68 -14.77 4.20
CA ARG A 298 10.74 -16.06 4.88
C ARG A 298 9.54 -16.93 4.54
N MET A 299 9.73 -18.22 4.68
CA MET A 299 8.70 -19.25 4.56
C MET A 299 8.77 -20.10 5.84
N PRO A 300 7.96 -19.77 6.85
CA PRO A 300 7.92 -20.53 8.08
C PRO A 300 7.63 -22.01 7.81
N ASN A 301 8.09 -22.87 8.71
CA ASN A 301 7.60 -24.24 8.73
C ASN A 301 6.09 -24.26 9.02
N VAL A 302 5.41 -25.29 8.54
CA VAL A 302 3.98 -25.45 8.74
C VAL A 302 3.72 -25.67 10.25
N GLN A 303 2.91 -24.81 10.88
CA GLN A 303 2.54 -24.89 12.29
C GLN A 303 1.00 -24.81 12.45
N GLY A 304 0.43 -25.62 13.35
CA GLY A 304 -0.99 -25.56 13.71
C GLY A 304 -1.95 -26.14 12.65
N LYS A 305 -3.10 -25.48 12.46
CA LYS A 305 -4.18 -25.92 11.52
C LYS A 305 -3.83 -25.75 10.03
N ARG A 306 -2.81 -24.95 9.71
CA ARG A 306 -2.41 -24.72 8.30
C ARG A 306 -1.67 -25.96 7.81
N THR A 307 -2.01 -26.45 6.62
CA THR A 307 -1.47 -27.70 6.06
C THR A 307 -0.43 -27.48 4.95
N ILE A 308 -0.33 -26.26 4.43
CA ILE A 308 0.67 -25.86 3.43
C ILE A 308 1.52 -24.70 3.93
N ARG A 309 2.71 -24.54 3.35
CA ARG A 309 3.61 -23.42 3.61
C ARG A 309 3.04 -22.15 2.99
N HIS A 310 3.43 -21.01 3.55
CA HIS A 310 3.15 -19.69 3.01
C HIS A 310 4.42 -18.85 3.03
N ILE A 311 4.48 -17.83 2.20
CA ILE A 311 5.57 -16.86 2.18
C ILE A 311 5.17 -15.60 2.94
N VAL A 312 6.15 -15.03 3.61
CA VAL A 312 6.06 -13.73 4.25
C VAL A 312 7.20 -12.88 3.73
N PHE A 313 6.92 -11.68 3.24
CA PHE A 313 7.94 -10.77 2.73
C PHE A 313 7.75 -9.34 3.26
N ASP A 314 8.84 -8.58 3.26
CA ASP A 314 8.85 -7.18 3.71
C ASP A 314 8.32 -6.26 2.62
N THR A 315 7.09 -5.77 2.78
CA THR A 315 6.45 -4.93 1.76
C THR A 315 7.22 -3.64 1.54
N ASN A 316 7.76 -3.03 2.59
CA ASN A 316 8.47 -1.75 2.51
C ASN A 316 9.76 -1.89 1.70
N TYR A 317 10.56 -2.91 2.03
CA TYR A 317 11.79 -3.18 1.28
C TYR A 317 11.50 -3.48 -0.19
N TRP A 318 10.52 -4.35 -0.47
CA TRP A 318 10.24 -4.76 -1.85
C TRP A 318 9.56 -3.67 -2.69
N LYS A 319 8.81 -2.74 -2.07
CA LYS A 319 8.31 -1.52 -2.73
C LYS A 319 9.45 -0.60 -3.15
N SER A 320 10.38 -0.29 -2.24
CA SER A 320 11.58 0.47 -2.58
C SER A 320 12.46 -0.25 -3.62
N PHE A 321 12.53 -1.59 -3.53
CA PHE A 321 13.25 -2.41 -4.50
C PHE A 321 12.68 -2.24 -5.91
N VAL A 322 11.37 -2.37 -6.08
CA VAL A 322 10.70 -2.25 -7.38
C VAL A 322 10.84 -0.83 -7.93
N LEU A 323 10.61 0.20 -7.10
CA LEU A 323 10.73 1.59 -7.53
C LEU A 323 12.16 1.91 -8.02
N ALA A 324 13.18 1.44 -7.31
CA ALA A 324 14.57 1.62 -7.73
C ALA A 324 14.82 1.02 -9.12
N ARG A 325 14.21 -0.12 -9.46
CA ARG A 325 14.38 -0.78 -10.78
C ARG A 325 13.66 -0.02 -11.88
N LEU A 326 12.49 0.55 -11.58
CA LEU A 326 11.77 1.41 -12.51
C LEU A 326 12.55 2.71 -12.78
N ALA A 327 13.26 3.22 -11.76
CA ALA A 327 14.08 4.43 -11.87
C ALA A 327 15.40 4.19 -12.62
N THR A 328 15.98 2.99 -12.51
CA THR A 328 17.19 2.60 -13.25
C THR A 328 17.00 2.82 -14.75
N PRO A 329 17.86 3.58 -15.46
CA PRO A 329 17.75 3.86 -16.89
C PRO A 329 17.61 2.61 -17.78
N MET A 330 16.96 2.76 -18.94
CA MET A 330 16.86 1.66 -19.92
C MET A 330 18.27 1.29 -20.41
N GLY A 331 18.61 0.00 -20.33
CA GLY A 331 19.93 -0.53 -20.72
C GLY A 331 20.88 -0.78 -19.54
N ASP A 332 20.60 -0.19 -18.38
CA ASP A 332 21.38 -0.44 -17.16
C ASP A 332 20.94 -1.73 -16.46
N ARG A 333 21.88 -2.36 -15.77
CA ARG A 333 21.66 -3.60 -15.00
C ARG A 333 20.65 -3.34 -13.88
N GLY A 334 19.67 -4.24 -13.73
CA GLY A 334 18.62 -4.12 -12.71
C GLY A 334 17.46 -3.19 -13.11
N CYS A 335 17.36 -2.81 -14.39
CA CYS A 335 16.24 -2.05 -14.92
C CYS A 335 14.96 -2.90 -15.00
N LEU A 336 13.83 -2.34 -14.55
CA LEU A 336 12.49 -2.89 -14.78
C LEU A 336 11.78 -2.05 -15.84
N SER A 337 11.18 -2.72 -16.83
CA SER A 337 10.43 -2.07 -17.92
C SER A 337 9.05 -2.71 -18.16
N LEU A 338 8.23 -2.02 -18.96
CA LEU A 338 6.89 -2.44 -19.36
C LEU A 338 6.87 -2.88 -20.83
N PHE A 339 5.99 -3.82 -21.15
CA PHE A 339 5.78 -4.30 -22.52
C PHE A 339 5.12 -3.24 -23.43
N GLY A 340 5.20 -3.41 -24.74
CA GLY A 340 4.48 -2.64 -25.75
C GLY A 340 5.12 -1.30 -26.09
N ASP A 341 4.40 -0.51 -26.89
CA ASP A 341 4.92 0.68 -27.57
C ASP A 341 4.17 1.99 -27.25
N LYS A 342 3.08 1.91 -26.48
CA LYS A 342 2.21 3.05 -26.14
C LYS A 342 2.15 3.27 -24.63
N PRO A 343 2.72 4.36 -24.11
CA PRO A 343 2.64 4.68 -22.68
C PRO A 343 1.21 4.76 -22.14
N GLU A 344 0.26 5.22 -22.94
CA GLU A 344 -1.13 5.43 -22.53
C GLU A 344 -1.81 4.15 -22.04
N GLN A 345 -1.38 2.98 -22.54
CA GLN A 345 -1.92 1.68 -22.11
C GLN A 345 -1.53 1.32 -20.66
N HIS A 346 -0.45 1.94 -20.16
CA HIS A 346 0.08 1.71 -18.81
C HIS A 346 -0.35 2.76 -17.81
N ARG A 347 -1.14 3.76 -18.23
CA ARG A 347 -1.50 4.90 -17.36
C ARG A 347 -2.13 4.45 -16.04
N LEU A 348 -3.18 3.62 -16.09
CA LEU A 348 -3.83 3.13 -14.88
C LEU A 348 -2.88 2.26 -14.04
N PHE A 349 -2.10 1.40 -14.69
CA PHE A 349 -1.11 0.57 -14.00
C PHE A 349 -0.08 1.42 -13.25
N ALA A 350 0.47 2.45 -13.90
CA ALA A 350 1.42 3.37 -13.30
C ALA A 350 0.80 4.21 -12.16
N GLU A 351 -0.47 4.57 -12.26
CA GLU A 351 -1.20 5.26 -11.20
C GLU A 351 -1.35 4.39 -9.94
N HIS A 352 -1.54 3.07 -10.09
CA HIS A 352 -1.53 2.13 -8.95
C HIS A 352 -0.12 2.01 -8.33
N LEU A 353 0.93 1.95 -9.15
CA LEU A 353 2.33 1.91 -8.70
C LEU A 353 2.76 3.18 -7.94
N THR A 354 2.06 4.29 -8.16
CA THR A 354 2.30 5.58 -7.52
C THR A 354 1.14 6.00 -6.60
N ALA A 355 0.28 5.05 -6.22
CA ALA A 355 -0.79 5.27 -5.25
C ALA A 355 -0.27 5.34 -3.81
N GLU A 356 0.98 4.93 -3.59
CA GLU A 356 1.69 5.06 -2.33
C GLU A 356 2.89 5.98 -2.48
N TYR A 357 3.39 6.48 -1.35
CA TYR A 357 4.60 7.28 -1.24
C TYR A 357 5.47 6.74 -0.13
N ARG A 358 6.78 6.96 -0.25
CA ARG A 358 7.74 6.52 0.76
C ARG A 358 8.13 7.65 1.70
N VAL A 359 8.28 7.30 2.97
CA VAL A 359 8.71 8.21 4.03
C VAL A 359 9.94 7.60 4.68
N LYS A 360 11.06 8.31 4.67
CA LYS A 360 12.26 7.85 5.37
C LYS A 360 12.03 7.99 6.87
N THR A 361 11.92 6.86 7.55
CA THR A 361 11.71 6.79 9.00
C THR A 361 12.95 6.21 9.66
N GLU A 362 13.44 6.90 10.69
CA GLU A 362 14.55 6.43 11.53
C GLU A 362 14.04 5.86 12.85
N GLY A 363 14.62 4.73 13.26
CA GLY A 363 14.26 4.08 14.51
C GLY A 363 15.20 2.92 14.81
N ARG A 364 15.51 2.68 16.09
CA ARG A 364 16.42 1.61 16.53
C ARG A 364 17.78 1.59 15.80
N GLY A 365 18.30 2.76 15.41
CA GLY A 365 19.59 2.87 14.70
C GLY A 365 19.56 2.43 13.23
N ARG A 366 18.37 2.28 12.64
CA ARG A 366 18.19 2.01 11.20
C ARG A 366 17.29 3.07 10.57
N THR A 367 17.58 3.40 9.32
CA THR A 367 16.72 4.21 8.45
C THR A 367 16.04 3.27 7.47
N VAL A 368 14.71 3.32 7.39
CA VAL A 368 13.92 2.52 6.44
C VAL A 368 12.91 3.38 5.71
N ASP A 369 12.60 3.02 4.47
CA ASP A 369 11.50 3.61 3.72
C ASP A 369 10.19 2.97 4.19
N GLU A 370 9.32 3.74 4.83
CA GLU A 370 7.96 3.32 5.17
C GLU A 370 6.99 3.80 4.10
N TRP A 371 6.23 2.87 3.52
CA TRP A 371 5.29 3.17 2.45
C TRP A 371 3.89 3.42 3.00
N LYS A 372 3.29 4.54 2.58
CA LYS A 372 1.96 4.98 3.00
C LYS A 372 1.08 5.22 1.77
N LEU A 373 -0.21 4.93 1.90
CA LEU A 373 -1.19 5.22 0.86
C LEU A 373 -1.41 6.74 0.72
N ARG A 374 -1.50 7.22 -0.51
CA ARG A 374 -1.85 8.62 -0.81
C ARG A 374 -3.35 8.82 -0.60
N PRO A 375 -3.81 9.82 0.18
CA PRO A 375 -5.24 10.09 0.38
C PRO A 375 -6.01 10.33 -0.92
N GLU A 376 -5.37 10.92 -1.93
CA GLU A 376 -5.95 11.25 -3.23
C GLU A 376 -6.01 10.07 -4.23
N ARG A 377 -5.45 8.90 -3.91
CA ARG A 377 -5.42 7.72 -4.80
C ARG A 377 -5.85 6.47 -4.06
N GLY A 378 -6.84 5.76 -4.61
CA GLY A 378 -7.48 4.65 -3.90
C GLY A 378 -6.82 3.29 -4.11
N ASP A 379 -6.52 2.94 -5.36
CA ASP A 379 -6.21 1.55 -5.71
C ASP A 379 -4.70 1.36 -5.92
N ASN A 380 -4.11 0.43 -5.17
CA ASN A 380 -2.67 0.11 -5.20
C ASN A 380 -2.40 -1.37 -5.57
N HIS A 381 -3.43 -2.15 -5.89
CA HIS A 381 -3.37 -3.62 -5.98
C HIS A 381 -2.34 -4.17 -6.99
N TRP A 382 -2.12 -3.48 -8.11
CA TRP A 382 -1.07 -3.88 -9.07
C TRP A 382 0.35 -3.56 -8.57
N PHE A 383 0.51 -2.59 -7.68
CA PHE A 383 1.80 -2.36 -7.03
C PHE A 383 2.14 -3.52 -6.11
N ASP A 384 1.21 -3.92 -5.26
CA ASP A 384 1.35 -5.09 -4.40
C ASP A 384 1.60 -6.37 -5.23
N GLY A 385 0.93 -6.50 -6.39
CA GLY A 385 1.18 -7.56 -7.36
C GLY A 385 2.61 -7.56 -7.92
N LEU A 386 3.11 -6.41 -8.36
CA LEU A 386 4.46 -6.29 -8.90
C LEU A 386 5.53 -6.54 -7.83
N VAL A 387 5.31 -6.02 -6.63
CA VAL A 387 6.14 -6.25 -5.44
C VAL A 387 6.21 -7.73 -5.10
N GLY A 388 5.07 -8.40 -5.11
CA GLY A 388 4.97 -9.84 -4.93
C GLY A 388 5.76 -10.60 -6.00
N CYS A 389 5.61 -10.25 -7.29
CA CYS A 389 6.39 -10.83 -8.38
C CYS A 389 7.90 -10.65 -8.24
N ALA A 390 8.37 -9.53 -7.68
CA ALA A 390 9.80 -9.29 -7.46
C ALA A 390 10.38 -10.12 -6.30
N ALA A 391 9.57 -10.44 -5.29
CA ALA A 391 9.98 -11.28 -4.16
C ALA A 391 10.15 -12.76 -4.55
N VAL A 392 9.43 -13.23 -5.59
CA VAL A 392 9.32 -14.63 -5.98
C VAL A 392 10.60 -15.27 -6.55
N PRO A 393 11.36 -14.66 -7.48
CA PRO A 393 12.58 -15.25 -8.04
C PRO A 393 13.55 -15.75 -6.96
N LEU A 394 13.64 -15.05 -5.84
CA LEU A 394 14.53 -15.40 -4.73
C LEU A 394 14.11 -16.63 -3.91
N ILE A 395 12.90 -17.13 -4.12
CA ILE A 395 12.34 -18.24 -3.35
C ILE A 395 12.76 -19.60 -3.93
N GLY A 396 13.13 -19.62 -5.22
CA GLY A 396 13.63 -20.80 -5.94
C GLY A 396 15.15 -20.91 -6.02
N GLN A 397 15.87 -19.78 -5.97
CA GLN A 397 17.32 -19.78 -6.10
C GLN A 397 18.00 -20.20 -4.79
N ARG A 398 18.88 -21.22 -4.85
CA ARG A 398 19.85 -21.48 -3.78
C ARG A 398 20.72 -20.23 -3.69
N VAL A 399 20.69 -19.54 -2.55
CA VAL A 399 21.46 -18.32 -2.30
C VAL A 399 22.96 -18.60 -2.47
N SER A 400 23.47 -18.50 -3.68
CA SER A 400 24.87 -18.19 -3.94
C SER A 400 24.96 -16.67 -3.94
N LYS A 401 25.27 -16.11 -2.75
CA LYS A 401 25.62 -14.70 -2.49
C LYS A 401 25.03 -13.70 -3.50
N ALA A 402 23.90 -13.09 -3.13
CA ALA A 402 23.52 -11.80 -3.71
C ALA A 402 24.68 -10.79 -3.47
N PRO A 403 24.92 -9.85 -4.40
CA PRO A 403 25.98 -8.85 -4.28
C PRO A 403 25.87 -7.98 -3.03
#